data_AF-A0AAT9II41-F1
#
_entry.id   AF-A0AAT9II41-F1
#
_cell.length_a   1.000
_cell.length_b   1.000
_cell.length_c   1.000
_cell.angle_alpha   90.00
_cell.angle_beta   90.00
_cell.angle_gamma   90.00
#
_symmetry.space_group_name_H-M   'P 1'
#
loop_
_entity.id
_entity.type
_entity.pdbx_description
1 polymer ?
#
loop_
_entity_poly.entity_id
_entity_poly.type
_entity_poly.pdbx_seq_one_letter_code
_entity_poly.pdbx_strand_id
1 'polypeptide(L)'
;MRDAAAERRSWAFPSVAFGAGLLLLALVAAMMLATSDLDVWSILAAVLGGSAIGVAFVDAVERLGVAGLVIHLLVAISAGIVLAGVGSWGEPPDDPLLRAVVVAGGIAAAPAAAWTWIALLGRFLGRAHTGRRRPPQEQSTLEWRAAPTDGAVLDVRAVPMSIRSLAGLIVLAVVVTAVPVVAVVISFSDVVARFGPRTLVILVALPFAGLAYLCLWAVFRRRSGEYTITFGAGEVRLASGAREERFAYRDIEMLRWRERGEYARVEVRTAAAHRTLLVGLIRHPALPPLSRRTVDLLEAAGLTAQVSRDRAMTTYRR
;
A
#
# COMPACT_ATOMS: atom_id res chain seq x y z
N MET A 1 2.00 29.49 20.62
CA MET A 1 2.65 29.39 19.30
C MET A 1 2.43 27.97 18.78
N ARG A 2 1.52 27.81 17.83
CA ARG A 2 1.19 26.51 17.21
C ARG A 2 2.35 26.15 16.28
N ASP A 3 3.01 25.04 16.57
CA ASP A 3 4.19 24.57 15.88
C ASP A 3 3.97 24.50 14.36
N ALA A 4 4.60 25.45 13.66
CA ALA A 4 4.84 25.42 12.22
C ALA A 4 5.90 24.35 11.83
N ALA A 5 6.02 23.29 12.63
CA ALA A 5 6.88 22.13 12.42
C ALA A 5 6.14 20.96 11.75
N ALA A 6 4.99 21.26 11.12
CA ALA A 6 4.25 20.31 10.31
C ALA A 6 4.99 20.05 8.98
N GLU A 7 5.38 18.78 8.80
CA GLU A 7 5.52 18.12 7.49
C GLU A 7 6.56 18.66 6.51
N ARG A 8 7.86 18.46 6.79
CA ARG A 8 8.79 18.15 5.70
C ARG A 8 8.65 16.69 5.29
N ARG A 9 7.46 16.31 4.82
CA ARG A 9 7.23 14.99 4.22
C ARG A 9 7.98 14.99 2.88
N SER A 10 9.11 14.29 2.80
CA SER A 10 10.05 14.40 1.66
C SER A 10 9.35 14.11 0.33
N TRP A 11 9.45 15.04 -0.63
CA TRP A 11 8.95 14.91 -2.01
C TRP A 11 9.80 13.97 -2.89
N ALA A 12 10.90 13.43 -2.35
CA ALA A 12 11.83 12.60 -3.10
C ALA A 12 11.16 11.39 -3.75
N PHE A 13 10.29 10.67 -3.02
CA PHE A 13 9.62 9.48 -3.58
C PHE A 13 8.66 9.80 -4.75
N PRO A 14 7.66 10.70 -4.62
CA PRO A 14 6.78 11.00 -5.74
C PRO A 14 7.54 11.60 -6.92
N SER A 15 8.57 12.42 -6.68
CA SER A 15 9.40 12.96 -7.76
C SER A 15 10.20 11.87 -8.49
N VAL A 16 10.79 10.91 -7.77
CA VAL A 16 11.53 9.80 -8.37
C VAL A 16 10.58 8.86 -9.13
N ALA A 17 9.43 8.51 -8.55
CA ALA A 17 8.45 7.64 -9.20
C ALA A 17 7.87 8.30 -10.47
N PHE A 18 7.57 9.60 -10.42
CA PHE A 18 7.10 10.37 -11.58
C PHE A 18 8.18 10.44 -12.67
N GLY A 19 9.41 10.77 -12.30
CA GLY A 19 10.54 10.83 -13.23
C GLY A 19 10.83 9.47 -13.88
N ALA A 20 10.81 8.38 -13.10
CA ALA A 20 10.94 7.02 -13.63
C ALA A 20 9.81 6.68 -14.61
N GLY A 21 8.57 7.08 -14.31
CA GLY A 21 7.43 6.87 -15.18
C GLY A 21 7.54 7.62 -16.51
N LEU A 22 7.96 8.89 -16.47
CA LEU A 22 8.23 9.68 -17.68
C LEU A 22 9.38 9.10 -18.50
N LEU A 23 10.44 8.63 -17.85
CA LEU A 23 11.58 8.01 -18.52
C LEU A 23 11.18 6.72 -19.25
N LEU A 24 10.34 5.88 -18.63
CA LEU A 24 9.80 4.69 -19.28
C LEU A 24 8.93 5.05 -20.48
N LEU A 25 8.10 6.10 -20.39
CA LEU A 25 7.30 6.58 -21.53
C LEU A 25 8.16 7.13 -22.66
N ALA A 26 9.21 7.89 -22.33
CA ALA A 26 10.16 8.39 -23.32
C ALA A 26 10.90 7.24 -24.01
N LEU A 27 11.26 6.19 -23.26
CA LEU A 27 11.86 4.98 -23.82
C LEU A 27 10.91 4.26 -24.78
N VAL A 28 9.63 4.12 -24.43
CA VAL A 28 8.61 3.54 -25.33
C VAL A 28 8.47 4.38 -26.60
N ALA A 29 8.38 5.71 -26.47
CA ALA A 29 8.29 6.58 -27.64
C ALA A 29 9.53 6.46 -28.54
N ALA A 30 10.73 6.39 -27.96
CA ALA A 30 11.97 6.19 -28.70
C ALA A 30 12.02 4.83 -29.41
N MET A 31 11.58 3.76 -28.74
CA MET A 31 11.49 2.41 -29.31
C MET A 31 10.51 2.35 -30.48
N MET A 32 9.34 2.99 -30.35
CA MET A 32 8.36 3.10 -31.43
C MET A 32 8.92 3.91 -32.61
N LEU A 33 9.66 4.99 -32.37
CA LEU A 33 10.32 5.74 -33.43
C LEU A 33 11.40 4.92 -34.15
N ALA A 34 12.09 4.05 -33.44
CA ALA A 34 13.16 3.22 -33.99
C ALA A 34 12.63 2.01 -34.77
N THR A 35 11.53 1.39 -34.31
CA THR A 35 11.05 0.10 -34.84
C THR A 35 9.73 0.20 -35.60
N SER A 36 9.02 1.32 -35.49
CA SER A 36 7.66 1.53 -36.03
C SER A 36 6.61 0.53 -35.53
N ASP A 37 6.92 -0.24 -34.49
CA ASP A 37 6.04 -1.28 -33.95
C ASP A 37 6.02 -1.25 -32.41
N LEU A 38 4.99 -1.86 -31.83
CA LEU A 38 4.80 -2.01 -30.39
C LEU A 38 5.10 -3.46 -29.99
N ASP A 39 6.32 -3.69 -29.52
CA ASP A 39 6.67 -4.97 -28.92
C ASP A 39 6.11 -5.11 -27.50
N VAL A 40 6.09 -6.35 -27.00
CA VAL A 40 5.62 -6.69 -25.65
C VAL A 40 6.36 -5.90 -24.57
N TRP A 41 7.65 -5.64 -24.76
CA TRP A 41 8.47 -4.90 -23.81
C TRP A 41 8.09 -3.41 -23.75
N SER A 42 7.77 -2.80 -24.88
CA SER A 42 7.27 -1.43 -24.96
C SER A 42 5.91 -1.29 -24.29
N ILE A 43 5.01 -2.26 -24.48
CA ILE A 43 3.71 -2.30 -23.78
C ILE A 43 3.95 -2.41 -22.26
N LEU A 44 4.82 -3.33 -21.83
CA LEU A 44 5.12 -3.50 -20.40
C LEU A 44 5.74 -2.24 -19.78
N ALA A 45 6.67 -1.59 -20.49
CA ALA A 45 7.28 -0.34 -20.06
C ALA A 45 6.26 0.80 -19.95
N ALA A 46 5.31 0.92 -20.90
CA ALA A 46 4.23 1.90 -20.83
C ALA A 46 3.30 1.63 -19.64
N VAL A 47 2.95 0.37 -19.38
CA VAL A 47 2.12 -0.02 -18.23
C VAL A 47 2.80 0.29 -16.90
N LEU A 48 4.09 -0.04 -16.77
CA LEU A 48 4.89 0.28 -15.58
C LEU A 48 5.07 1.79 -15.42
N GLY A 49 5.29 2.51 -16.52
CA GLY A 49 5.43 3.96 -16.53
C GLY A 49 4.17 4.67 -16.07
N GLY A 50 3.01 4.29 -16.62
CA GLY A 50 1.70 4.80 -16.19
C GLY A 50 1.39 4.45 -14.73
N SER A 51 1.75 3.24 -14.28
CA SER A 51 1.61 2.85 -12.87
C SER A 51 2.45 3.74 -11.95
N ALA A 52 3.71 4.00 -12.30
CA ALA A 52 4.61 4.86 -11.51
C ALA A 52 4.10 6.31 -11.43
N ILE A 53 3.59 6.85 -12.55
CA ILE A 53 2.96 8.18 -12.58
C ILE A 53 1.70 8.22 -11.68
N GLY A 54 0.84 7.21 -11.77
CA GLY A 54 -0.36 7.12 -10.93
C GLY A 54 -0.02 7.07 -9.44
N VAL A 55 0.95 6.24 -9.03
CA VAL A 55 1.42 6.16 -7.64
C VAL A 55 2.03 7.48 -7.17
N ALA A 56 2.84 8.12 -8.01
CA ALA A 56 3.43 9.42 -7.70
C ALA A 56 2.37 10.50 -7.50
N PHE A 57 1.35 10.53 -8.37
CA PHE A 57 0.22 11.44 -8.26
C PHE A 57 -0.56 11.24 -6.96
N VAL A 58 -0.91 9.98 -6.64
CA VAL A 58 -1.66 9.65 -5.41
C VAL A 58 -0.87 10.07 -4.17
N ASP A 59 0.42 9.74 -4.08
CA ASP A 59 1.25 10.13 -2.94
C ASP A 59 1.40 11.66 -2.84
N ALA A 60 1.55 12.36 -3.96
CA ALA A 60 1.61 13.82 -3.99
C ALA A 60 0.30 14.47 -3.53
N VAL A 61 -0.84 13.97 -4.03
CA VAL A 61 -2.14 14.58 -3.76
C VAL A 61 -2.65 14.31 -2.35
N GLU A 62 -2.24 13.19 -1.73
CA GLU A 62 -2.52 12.90 -0.33
C GLU A 62 -1.81 13.87 0.63
N ARG A 63 -0.65 14.42 0.25
CA ARG A 63 0.10 15.41 1.03
C ARG A 63 -0.57 16.78 1.08
N LEU A 64 -1.47 17.07 0.14
CA LEU A 64 -2.16 18.36 0.03
C LEU A 64 -3.45 18.44 0.87
N GLY A 65 -3.75 17.42 1.69
CA GLY A 65 -4.90 17.42 2.60
C GLY A 65 -6.24 17.62 1.87
N VAL A 66 -7.00 18.65 2.27
CA VAL A 66 -8.33 18.95 1.70
C VAL A 66 -8.22 19.49 0.26
N ALA A 67 -7.26 20.36 -0.03
CA ALA A 67 -7.03 20.84 -1.40
C ALA A 67 -6.68 19.68 -2.34
N GLY A 68 -5.91 18.71 -1.82
CA GLY A 68 -5.64 17.46 -2.52
C GLY A 68 -6.89 16.68 -2.89
N LEU A 69 -7.95 16.67 -2.09
CA LEU A 69 -9.17 15.94 -2.43
C LEU A 69 -9.82 16.48 -3.71
N VAL A 70 -9.88 17.80 -3.86
CA VAL A 70 -10.45 18.46 -5.04
C VAL A 70 -9.62 18.13 -6.27
N ILE A 71 -8.29 18.25 -6.17
CA ILE A 71 -7.37 17.89 -7.26
C ILE A 71 -7.52 16.41 -7.64
N HIS A 72 -7.60 15.51 -6.65
CA HIS A 72 -7.78 14.08 -6.87
C HIS A 72 -9.08 13.78 -7.61
N LEU A 73 -10.19 14.42 -7.22
CA LEU A 73 -11.48 14.27 -7.88
C LEU A 73 -11.42 14.77 -9.33
N LEU A 74 -10.88 15.96 -9.56
CA LEU A 74 -10.75 16.53 -10.91
C LEU A 74 -9.91 15.64 -11.82
N VAL A 75 -8.74 15.18 -11.35
CA VAL A 75 -7.86 14.29 -12.13
C VAL A 75 -8.51 12.93 -12.37
N ALA A 76 -9.24 12.37 -11.40
CA ALA A 76 -9.96 11.11 -11.59
C ALA A 76 -11.05 11.22 -12.66
N ILE A 77 -11.84 12.32 -12.63
CA ILE A 77 -12.86 12.60 -13.64
C ILE A 77 -12.21 12.77 -15.02
N SER A 78 -11.17 13.61 -15.13
CA SER A 78 -10.44 13.82 -16.37
C SER A 78 -9.84 12.52 -16.93
N ALA A 79 -9.23 11.70 -16.08
CA ALA A 79 -8.70 10.40 -16.48
C ALA A 79 -9.81 9.45 -16.97
N GLY A 80 -10.99 9.48 -16.33
CA GLY A 80 -12.17 8.74 -16.80
C GLY A 80 -12.66 9.20 -18.16
N ILE A 81 -12.71 10.52 -18.41
CA ILE A 81 -13.08 11.11 -19.71
C ILE A 81 -12.08 10.69 -20.80
N VAL A 82 -10.78 10.81 -20.51
CA VAL A 82 -9.71 10.40 -21.43
C VAL A 82 -9.88 8.93 -21.80
N LEU A 83 -10.00 8.04 -20.82
CA LEU A 83 -10.18 6.61 -21.06
C LEU A 83 -11.47 6.26 -21.81
N ALA A 84 -12.57 6.97 -21.54
CA ALA A 84 -13.80 6.80 -22.30
C ALA A 84 -13.63 7.21 -23.77
N GLY A 85 -12.77 8.20 -24.03
CA GLY A 85 -12.44 8.68 -25.37
C GLY A 85 -11.42 7.82 -26.13
N VAL A 86 -10.53 7.07 -25.46
CA VAL A 86 -9.47 6.28 -26.13
C VAL A 86 -10.03 5.33 -27.20
N GLY A 87 -11.22 4.76 -26.98
CA GLY A 87 -11.89 3.91 -27.97
C GLY A 87 -12.50 4.64 -29.17
N SER A 88 -12.50 5.98 -29.16
CA SER A 88 -13.05 6.84 -30.21
C SER A 88 -12.01 7.79 -30.82
N TRP A 89 -10.71 7.56 -30.58
CA TRP A 89 -9.63 8.46 -31.01
C TRP A 89 -9.34 8.46 -32.51
N GLY A 90 -10.08 7.69 -33.31
CA GLY A 90 -9.85 7.62 -34.76
C GLY A 90 -8.47 7.06 -35.08
N GLU A 91 -7.96 7.39 -36.26
CA GLU A 91 -6.60 7.01 -36.65
C GLU A 91 -5.56 7.84 -35.88
N PRO A 92 -4.45 7.22 -35.45
CA PRO A 92 -3.39 7.96 -34.79
C PRO A 92 -2.80 9.01 -35.74
N PRO A 93 -2.22 10.10 -35.21
CA PRO A 93 -1.62 11.15 -36.03
C PRO A 93 -0.57 10.63 -37.01
N ASP A 94 -0.45 11.27 -38.18
CA ASP A 94 0.57 10.92 -39.18
C ASP A 94 1.99 11.23 -38.69
N ASP A 95 2.14 12.26 -37.86
CA ASP A 95 3.42 12.63 -37.26
C ASP A 95 3.95 11.49 -36.37
N PRO A 96 5.16 10.95 -36.63
CA PRO A 96 5.66 9.76 -35.97
C PRO A 96 5.91 9.97 -34.48
N LEU A 97 6.35 11.17 -34.08
CA LEU A 97 6.58 11.51 -32.68
C LEU A 97 5.26 11.63 -31.94
N LEU A 98 4.30 12.36 -32.51
CA LEU A 98 2.99 12.55 -31.91
C LEU A 98 2.25 11.22 -31.79
N ARG A 99 2.32 10.37 -32.81
CA ARG A 99 1.80 8.99 -32.77
C ARG A 99 2.41 8.17 -31.64
N ALA A 100 3.73 8.16 -31.53
CA ALA A 100 4.42 7.42 -30.47
C ALA A 100 3.99 7.90 -29.07
N VAL A 101 3.87 9.21 -28.88
CA VAL A 101 3.41 9.82 -27.62
C VAL A 101 1.95 9.48 -27.32
N VAL A 102 1.05 9.61 -28.31
CA VAL A 102 -0.38 9.33 -28.15
C VAL A 102 -0.61 7.87 -27.82
N VAL A 103 0.07 6.96 -28.51
CA VAL A 103 -0.06 5.51 -28.29
C VAL A 103 0.52 5.10 -26.94
N ALA A 104 1.76 5.50 -26.63
CA ALA A 104 2.39 5.21 -25.33
C ALA A 104 1.57 5.81 -24.17
N GLY A 105 1.09 7.04 -24.33
CA GLY A 105 0.23 7.73 -23.38
C GLY A 105 -1.11 7.04 -23.19
N GLY A 106 -1.75 6.56 -24.28
CA GLY A 106 -3.00 5.81 -24.23
C GLY A 106 -2.88 4.52 -23.43
N ILE A 107 -1.80 3.76 -23.64
CA ILE A 107 -1.52 2.53 -22.88
C ILE A 107 -1.28 2.85 -21.39
N ALA A 108 -0.47 3.88 -21.10
CA ALA A 108 -0.13 4.27 -19.74
C ALA A 108 -1.28 4.95 -18.97
N ALA A 109 -2.24 5.55 -19.68
CA ALA A 109 -3.40 6.20 -19.06
C ALA A 109 -4.25 5.21 -18.25
N ALA A 110 -4.39 3.97 -18.72
CA ALA A 110 -5.20 2.94 -18.05
C ALA A 110 -4.70 2.62 -16.62
N PRO A 111 -3.44 2.22 -16.39
CA PRO A 111 -2.93 1.98 -15.05
C PRO A 111 -2.84 3.26 -14.19
N ALA A 112 -2.49 4.41 -14.79
CA ALA A 112 -2.46 5.68 -14.05
C ALA A 112 -3.85 6.06 -13.51
N ALA A 113 -4.88 5.92 -14.34
CA ALA A 113 -6.26 6.11 -13.95
C ALA A 113 -6.71 5.09 -12.90
N ALA A 114 -6.34 3.80 -13.06
CA ALA A 114 -6.68 2.76 -12.10
C ALA A 114 -6.19 3.11 -10.69
N TRP A 115 -4.91 3.48 -10.54
CA TRP A 115 -4.38 3.93 -9.24
C TRP A 115 -5.12 5.15 -8.70
N THR A 116 -5.38 6.12 -9.56
CA THR A 116 -6.10 7.35 -9.20
C THR A 116 -7.50 7.04 -8.66
N TRP A 117 -8.27 6.19 -9.35
CA TRP A 117 -9.62 5.79 -8.95
C TRP A 117 -9.64 4.91 -7.71
N ILE A 118 -8.74 3.92 -7.61
CA ILE A 118 -8.62 3.05 -6.44
C ILE A 118 -8.31 3.87 -5.19
N ALA A 119 -7.36 4.80 -5.27
CA ALA A 119 -7.01 5.67 -4.15
C ALA A 119 -8.16 6.61 -3.79
N LEU A 120 -8.86 7.18 -4.78
CA LEU A 120 -10.02 8.04 -4.53
C LEU A 120 -11.15 7.26 -3.83
N LEU A 121 -11.43 6.03 -4.28
CA LEU A 121 -12.39 5.14 -3.67
C LEU A 121 -12.00 4.81 -2.22
N GLY A 122 -10.72 4.51 -1.97
CA GLY A 122 -10.19 4.30 -0.62
C GLY A 122 -10.41 5.52 0.29
N ARG A 123 -10.17 6.73 -0.21
CA ARG A 123 -10.42 7.99 0.52
C ARG A 123 -11.91 8.22 0.78
N PHE A 124 -12.79 7.85 -0.15
CA PHE A 124 -14.25 7.97 0.01
C PHE A 124 -14.77 6.96 1.04
N LEU A 125 -14.39 5.68 0.90
CA LEU A 125 -14.75 4.62 1.83
C LEU A 125 -14.24 4.94 3.24
N GLY A 126 -12.98 5.38 3.39
CA GLY A 126 -12.43 5.79 4.68
C GLY A 126 -13.28 6.88 5.37
N ARG A 127 -13.73 7.89 4.61
CA ARG A 127 -14.60 8.96 5.15
C ARG A 127 -16.01 8.48 5.49
N ALA A 128 -16.61 7.64 4.65
CA ALA A 128 -17.93 7.07 4.90
C ALA A 128 -17.97 6.24 6.20
N HIS A 129 -16.86 5.56 6.53
CA HIS A 129 -16.72 4.82 7.78
C HIS A 129 -16.49 5.73 9.01
N THR A 130 -15.90 6.92 8.83
CA THR A 130 -15.79 7.93 9.91
C THR A 130 -17.06 8.74 10.16
N GLY A 131 -17.95 8.86 9.17
CA GLY A 131 -19.20 9.63 9.27
C GLY A 131 -20.30 8.94 10.07
N ARG A 132 -20.25 7.61 10.20
CA ARG A 132 -21.05 6.88 11.18
C ARG A 132 -20.40 7.08 12.55
N ARG A 133 -20.94 8.01 13.36
CA ARG A 133 -20.67 8.07 14.81
C ARG A 133 -20.97 6.70 15.40
N ARG A 134 -19.94 5.85 15.53
CA ARG A 134 -20.04 4.65 16.35
C ARG A 134 -20.31 5.09 17.79
N PRO A 135 -21.18 4.40 18.53
CA PRO A 135 -21.38 4.70 19.95
C PRO A 135 -20.02 4.68 20.66
N PRO A 136 -19.75 5.60 21.61
CA PRO A 136 -18.45 5.76 22.27
C PRO A 136 -17.85 4.47 22.86
N GLN A 137 -18.67 3.46 23.14
CA GLN A 137 -18.24 2.16 23.66
C GLN A 137 -17.49 1.27 22.65
N GLU A 138 -17.55 1.53 21.34
CA GLU A 138 -16.88 0.69 20.32
C GLU A 138 -15.57 1.30 19.77
N GLN A 139 -15.23 2.52 20.19
CA GLN A 139 -13.90 3.08 19.95
C GLN A 139 -12.95 2.49 21.00
N SER A 140 -12.53 1.24 20.80
CA SER A 140 -11.32 0.72 21.47
C SER A 140 -10.15 1.56 20.96
N THR A 141 -9.89 2.67 21.64
CA THR A 141 -8.60 3.33 21.59
C THR A 141 -7.61 2.29 22.08
N LEU A 142 -6.67 1.91 21.21
CA LEU A 142 -5.53 1.10 21.61
C LEU A 142 -4.74 1.92 22.62
N GLU A 143 -5.01 1.71 23.90
CA GLU A 143 -4.40 2.44 25.00
C GLU A 143 -3.46 1.51 25.78
N TRP A 144 -2.31 2.07 26.15
CA TRP A 144 -1.40 1.42 27.07
C TRP A 144 -2.09 1.26 28.43
N ARG A 145 -2.20 0.03 28.90
CA ARG A 145 -2.58 -0.29 30.29
C ARG A 145 -1.33 -0.53 31.12
N ALA A 146 -1.40 -0.25 32.41
CA ALA A 146 -0.34 -0.64 33.34
C ALA A 146 -0.25 -2.16 33.41
N ALA A 147 0.96 -2.71 33.33
CA ALA A 147 1.20 -4.13 33.54
C ALA A 147 1.04 -4.47 35.04
N PRO A 148 0.53 -5.68 35.40
CA PRO A 148 0.35 -6.08 36.80
C PRO A 148 1.63 -6.08 37.65
N THR A 149 2.78 -6.37 37.03
CA THR A 149 4.05 -6.54 37.76
C THR A 149 4.99 -5.34 37.64
N ASP A 150 4.98 -4.65 36.49
CA ASP A 150 5.64 -3.37 36.14
C ASP A 150 5.75 -3.30 34.61
N GLY A 151 5.59 -2.11 34.02
CA GLY A 151 5.63 -1.89 32.58
C GLY A 151 4.29 -1.51 31.95
N ALA A 152 4.21 -1.60 30.62
CA ALA A 152 3.05 -1.21 29.83
C ALA A 152 2.55 -2.37 28.96
N VAL A 153 1.24 -2.58 28.94
CA VAL A 153 0.54 -3.65 28.20
C VAL A 153 -0.35 -3.03 27.13
N LEU A 154 -0.35 -3.63 25.95
CA LEU A 154 -1.21 -3.27 24.83
C LEU A 154 -1.83 -4.53 24.23
N ASP A 155 -3.16 -4.61 24.27
CA ASP A 155 -3.90 -5.69 23.62
C ASP A 155 -4.29 -5.27 22.21
N VAL A 156 -3.82 -6.01 21.21
CA VAL A 156 -4.05 -5.75 19.80
C VAL A 156 -4.56 -6.99 19.09
N ARG A 157 -5.40 -6.79 18.08
CA ARG A 157 -5.66 -7.84 17.10
C ARG A 157 -4.67 -7.69 15.95
N ALA A 158 -3.88 -8.72 15.69
CA ALA A 158 -2.80 -8.67 14.71
C ALA A 158 -2.74 -9.95 13.86
N VAL A 159 -2.07 -9.84 12.71
CA VAL A 159 -1.70 -10.99 11.87
C VAL A 159 -0.20 -11.26 12.05
N PRO A 160 0.22 -12.44 12.56
CA PRO A 160 1.61 -12.81 12.71
C PRO A 160 2.21 -13.16 11.35
N MET A 161 2.82 -12.19 10.68
CA MET A 161 3.30 -12.38 9.32
C MET A 161 4.40 -11.41 8.96
N SER A 162 5.48 -11.92 8.36
CA SER A 162 6.56 -11.06 7.86
C SER A 162 6.11 -10.26 6.65
N ILE A 163 6.71 -9.09 6.44
CA ILE A 163 6.42 -8.25 5.27
C ILE A 163 6.73 -8.95 3.95
N ARG A 164 7.74 -9.84 3.94
CA ARG A 164 8.09 -10.68 2.78
C ARG A 164 6.99 -11.67 2.44
N SER A 165 6.41 -12.30 3.47
CA SER A 165 5.27 -13.20 3.28
C SER A 165 4.05 -12.44 2.77
N LEU A 166 3.83 -11.21 3.24
CA LEU A 166 2.75 -10.35 2.76
C LEU A 166 2.93 -9.97 1.29
N ALA A 167 4.12 -9.52 0.92
CA ALA A 167 4.47 -9.22 -0.46
C ALA A 167 4.30 -10.46 -1.36
N GLY A 168 4.79 -11.63 -0.92
CA GLY A 168 4.63 -12.88 -1.64
C GLY A 168 3.17 -13.30 -1.82
N LEU A 169 2.34 -13.12 -0.79
CA LEU A 169 0.91 -13.41 -0.86
C LEU A 169 0.18 -12.48 -1.84
N ILE A 170 0.53 -11.19 -1.85
CA ILE A 170 -0.02 -10.21 -2.80
C ILE A 170 0.39 -10.57 -4.23
N VAL A 171 1.67 -10.84 -4.46
CA VAL A 171 2.18 -11.24 -5.79
C VAL A 171 1.49 -12.52 -6.26
N LEU A 172 1.35 -13.51 -5.39
CA LEU A 172 0.65 -14.76 -5.71
C LEU A 172 -0.81 -14.49 -6.10
N ALA A 173 -1.53 -13.66 -5.34
CA ALA A 173 -2.90 -13.29 -5.65
C ALA A 173 -3.02 -12.60 -7.01
N VAL A 174 -2.09 -11.69 -7.33
CA VAL A 174 -2.02 -11.02 -8.64
C VAL A 174 -1.78 -12.03 -9.75
N VAL A 175 -0.79 -12.91 -9.62
CA VAL A 175 -0.46 -13.90 -10.66
C VAL A 175 -1.61 -14.88 -10.90
N VAL A 176 -2.18 -15.44 -9.81
CA VAL A 176 -3.30 -16.39 -9.87
C VAL A 176 -4.56 -15.75 -10.47
N THR A 177 -4.70 -14.43 -10.37
CA THR A 177 -5.81 -13.68 -11.01
C THR A 177 -5.50 -13.37 -12.47
N ALA A 178 -4.30 -12.87 -12.75
CA ALA A 178 -3.93 -12.37 -14.07
C ALA A 178 -3.82 -13.50 -15.11
N VAL A 179 -3.24 -14.65 -14.74
CA VAL A 179 -3.04 -15.77 -15.68
C VAL A 179 -4.36 -16.30 -16.25
N PRO A 180 -5.39 -16.63 -15.43
CA PRO A 180 -6.69 -17.04 -15.95
C PRO A 180 -7.39 -15.96 -16.76
N VAL A 181 -7.31 -14.69 -16.35
CA VAL A 181 -7.90 -13.58 -17.12
C VAL A 181 -7.26 -13.52 -18.51
N VAL A 182 -5.93 -13.55 -18.60
CA VAL A 182 -5.21 -13.57 -19.88
C VAL A 182 -5.59 -14.80 -20.70
N ALA A 183 -5.62 -15.98 -20.10
CA ALA A 183 -6.01 -17.22 -20.78
C ALA A 183 -7.43 -17.15 -21.36
N VAL A 184 -8.38 -16.60 -20.61
CA VAL A 184 -9.76 -16.38 -21.10
C VAL A 184 -9.78 -15.38 -22.26
N VAL A 185 -9.05 -14.27 -22.15
CA VAL A 185 -9.00 -13.26 -23.21
C VAL A 185 -8.42 -13.82 -24.51
N ILE A 186 -7.36 -14.62 -24.41
CA ILE A 186 -6.74 -15.27 -25.58
C ILE A 186 -7.68 -16.34 -26.16
N SER A 187 -8.26 -17.18 -25.32
CA SER A 187 -9.09 -18.32 -25.78
C SER A 187 -10.43 -17.89 -26.38
N PHE A 188 -10.94 -16.73 -25.95
CA PHE A 188 -12.25 -16.21 -26.37
C PHE A 188 -12.12 -14.85 -27.09
N SER A 189 -11.02 -14.63 -27.81
CA SER A 189 -10.72 -13.37 -28.50
C SER A 189 -11.89 -12.87 -29.37
N ASP A 190 -12.53 -13.77 -30.12
CA ASP A 190 -13.64 -13.44 -31.02
C ASP A 190 -14.91 -13.01 -30.27
N VAL A 191 -15.14 -13.61 -29.10
CA VAL A 191 -16.27 -13.28 -28.22
C VAL A 191 -16.01 -11.94 -27.54
N VAL A 192 -14.79 -11.73 -27.04
CA VAL A 192 -14.35 -10.46 -26.44
C VAL A 192 -14.50 -9.30 -27.42
N ALA A 193 -14.13 -9.51 -28.69
CA ALA A 193 -14.28 -8.49 -29.73
C ALA A 193 -15.75 -8.08 -29.97
N ARG A 194 -16.70 -9.02 -29.81
CA ARG A 194 -18.14 -8.76 -30.01
C ARG A 194 -18.81 -8.07 -28.83
N PHE A 195 -18.48 -8.46 -27.60
CA PHE A 195 -19.10 -7.91 -26.39
C PHE A 195 -18.42 -6.65 -25.85
N GLY A 196 -17.28 -6.29 -26.44
CA GLY A 196 -16.51 -5.12 -26.11
C GLY A 196 -15.79 -5.18 -24.75
N PRO A 197 -14.89 -4.23 -24.48
CA PRO A 197 -14.00 -4.27 -23.33
C PRO A 197 -14.72 -4.24 -21.97
N ARG A 198 -15.88 -3.57 -21.89
CA ARG A 198 -16.65 -3.44 -20.64
C ARG A 198 -17.14 -4.80 -20.14
N THR A 199 -17.62 -5.65 -21.05
CA THR A 199 -18.15 -6.97 -20.69
C THR A 199 -17.05 -7.89 -20.19
N LEU A 200 -15.84 -7.80 -20.76
CA LEU A 200 -14.67 -8.51 -20.29
C LEU A 200 -14.32 -8.12 -18.85
N VAL A 201 -14.34 -6.83 -18.52
CA VAL A 201 -14.07 -6.38 -17.13
C VAL A 201 -15.11 -6.96 -16.17
N ILE A 202 -16.39 -6.91 -16.51
CA ILE A 202 -17.49 -7.31 -15.62
C ILE A 202 -17.56 -8.84 -15.45
N LEU A 203 -17.45 -9.60 -16.54
CA LEU A 203 -17.67 -11.04 -16.51
C LEU A 203 -16.39 -11.86 -16.27
N VAL A 204 -15.22 -11.29 -16.53
CA VAL A 204 -13.94 -12.00 -16.40
C VAL A 204 -13.11 -11.37 -15.29
N ALA A 205 -12.69 -10.12 -15.43
CA ALA A 205 -11.74 -9.53 -14.49
C ALA A 205 -12.32 -9.41 -13.07
N LEU A 206 -13.57 -8.97 -12.94
CA LEU A 206 -14.20 -8.73 -11.63
C LEU A 206 -14.41 -10.01 -10.81
N PRO A 207 -14.91 -11.14 -11.37
CA PRO A 207 -15.01 -12.40 -10.62
C PRO A 207 -13.66 -12.94 -10.15
N PHE A 208 -12.63 -12.93 -11.01
CA PHE A 208 -11.30 -13.40 -10.62
C PHE A 208 -10.69 -12.49 -9.55
N ALA A 209 -10.78 -11.17 -9.70
CA ALA A 209 -10.31 -10.22 -8.69
C ALA A 209 -11.07 -10.35 -7.37
N GLY A 210 -12.40 -10.54 -7.43
CA GLY A 210 -13.25 -10.77 -6.27
C GLY A 210 -12.88 -12.05 -5.53
N LEU A 211 -12.63 -13.15 -6.26
CA LEU A 211 -12.19 -14.41 -5.68
C LEU A 211 -10.83 -14.27 -4.99
N ALA A 212 -9.86 -13.61 -5.65
CA ALA A 212 -8.56 -13.35 -5.06
C ALA A 212 -8.66 -12.49 -3.78
N TYR A 213 -9.50 -11.46 -3.80
CA TYR A 213 -9.81 -10.65 -2.62
C TYR A 213 -10.40 -11.50 -1.49
N LEU A 214 -11.39 -12.35 -1.77
CA LEU A 214 -12.00 -13.23 -0.76
C LEU A 214 -11.00 -14.24 -0.19
N CYS A 215 -10.12 -14.79 -1.03
CA CYS A 215 -9.03 -15.66 -0.59
C CYS A 215 -8.06 -14.94 0.35
N LEU A 216 -7.60 -13.74 -0.02
CA LEU A 216 -6.73 -12.91 0.83
C LEU A 216 -7.41 -12.58 2.16
N TRP A 217 -8.67 -12.15 2.11
CA TRP A 217 -9.47 -11.85 3.28
C TRP A 217 -9.63 -13.07 4.18
N ALA A 218 -9.91 -14.25 3.63
CA ALA A 218 -10.02 -15.49 4.38
C ALA A 218 -8.69 -15.87 5.04
N VAL A 219 -7.55 -15.71 4.33
CA VAL A 219 -6.22 -15.95 4.89
C VAL A 219 -5.94 -15.00 6.06
N PHE A 220 -6.19 -13.69 5.90
CA PHE A 220 -5.99 -12.73 6.98
C PHE A 220 -6.92 -12.97 8.15
N ARG A 221 -8.19 -13.30 7.89
CA ARG A 221 -9.16 -13.63 8.95
C ARG A 221 -8.75 -14.88 9.71
N ARG A 222 -8.28 -15.93 9.04
CA ARG A 222 -7.81 -17.17 9.67
C ARG A 222 -6.52 -16.98 10.44
N ARG A 223 -5.60 -16.14 9.97
CA ARG A 223 -4.33 -15.85 10.65
C ARG A 223 -4.45 -14.77 11.72
N SER A 224 -5.55 -14.01 11.73
CA SER A 224 -5.77 -13.00 12.76
C SER A 224 -5.93 -13.64 14.14
N GLY A 225 -5.22 -13.09 15.12
CA GLY A 225 -5.33 -13.48 16.52
C GLY A 225 -5.30 -12.26 17.44
N GLU A 226 -5.69 -12.46 18.68
CA GLU A 226 -5.47 -11.50 19.76
C GLU A 226 -4.05 -11.68 20.30
N TYR A 227 -3.36 -10.56 20.47
CA TYR A 227 -1.99 -10.48 20.95
C TYR A 227 -1.88 -9.44 22.06
N THR A 228 -1.20 -9.80 23.12
CA THR A 228 -0.84 -8.91 24.21
C THR A 228 0.64 -8.57 24.10
N ILE A 229 0.94 -7.29 23.88
CA ILE A 229 2.30 -6.76 23.81
C ILE A 229 2.61 -6.13 25.16
N THR A 230 3.61 -6.66 25.86
CA THR A 230 4.05 -6.14 27.17
C THR A 230 5.48 -5.63 27.06
N PHE A 231 5.71 -4.37 27.41
CA PHE A 231 7.04 -3.81 27.65
C PHE A 231 7.31 -3.79 29.14
N GLY A 232 8.15 -4.72 29.61
CA GLY A 232 8.59 -4.80 30.99
C GLY A 232 9.85 -3.98 31.27
N ALA A 233 10.44 -4.20 32.45
CA ALA A 233 11.67 -3.50 32.84
C ALA A 233 12.90 -3.86 31.99
N GLY A 234 12.98 -5.09 31.46
CA GLY A 234 14.15 -5.56 30.70
C GLY A 234 13.82 -6.44 29.49
N GLU A 235 12.54 -6.57 29.12
CA GLU A 235 12.10 -7.48 28.06
C GLU A 235 10.81 -7.00 27.39
N VAL A 236 10.64 -7.36 26.12
CA VAL A 236 9.36 -7.34 25.41
C VAL A 236 8.75 -8.73 25.47
N ARG A 237 7.47 -8.83 25.81
CA ARG A 237 6.70 -10.07 25.75
C ARG A 237 5.58 -9.95 24.74
N LEU A 238 5.44 -10.96 23.89
CA LEU A 238 4.36 -11.10 22.91
C LEU A 238 3.57 -12.36 23.29
N ALA A 239 2.37 -12.19 23.83
CA ALA A 239 1.50 -13.31 24.18
C ALA A 239 0.34 -13.43 23.20
N SER A 240 -0.06 -14.67 22.89
CA SER A 240 -1.27 -14.99 22.13
C SER A 240 -1.88 -16.28 22.68
N GLY A 241 -3.01 -16.16 23.36
CA GLY A 241 -3.61 -17.27 24.10
C GLY A 241 -2.61 -17.89 25.08
N ALA A 242 -2.32 -19.19 24.94
CA ALA A 242 -1.40 -19.92 25.80
C ALA A 242 0.09 -19.81 25.39
N ARG A 243 0.41 -19.14 24.28
CA ARG A 243 1.79 -18.96 23.81
C ARG A 243 2.31 -17.60 24.24
N GLU A 244 3.46 -17.58 24.90
CA GLU A 244 4.16 -16.36 25.27
C GLU A 244 5.60 -16.42 24.74
N GLU A 245 5.99 -15.42 23.96
CA GLU A 245 7.36 -15.24 23.50
C GLU A 245 7.98 -14.06 24.23
N ARG A 246 9.18 -14.25 24.79
CA ARG A 246 9.89 -13.22 25.55
C ARG A 246 11.21 -12.87 24.87
N PHE A 247 11.48 -11.58 24.77
CA PHE A 247 12.67 -11.02 24.14
C PHE A 247 13.33 -10.05 25.11
N ALA A 248 14.42 -10.47 25.74
CA ALA A 248 15.19 -9.59 26.60
C ALA A 248 15.77 -8.43 25.76
N TYR A 249 15.73 -7.19 26.26
CA TYR A 249 16.23 -6.03 25.52
C TYR A 249 17.69 -6.19 25.12
N ARG A 250 18.47 -6.90 25.95
CA ARG A 250 19.87 -7.19 25.67
C ARG A 250 20.11 -8.09 24.46
N ASP A 251 19.11 -8.83 24.01
CA ASP A 251 19.20 -9.79 22.90
C ASP A 251 18.52 -9.26 21.63
N ILE A 252 17.87 -8.09 21.71
CA ILE A 252 17.21 -7.45 20.57
C ILE A 252 18.29 -6.78 19.70
N GLU A 253 18.36 -7.21 18.44
CA GLU A 253 19.17 -6.54 17.42
C GLU A 253 18.40 -5.39 16.76
N MET A 254 17.08 -5.58 16.60
CA MET A 254 16.20 -4.60 15.97
C MET A 254 14.79 -4.72 16.50
N LEU A 255 14.23 -3.60 16.95
CA LEU A 255 12.81 -3.42 17.24
C LEU A 255 12.27 -2.32 16.31
N ARG A 256 11.21 -2.61 15.56
CA ARG A 256 10.49 -1.60 14.75
C ARG A 256 9.10 -1.39 15.27
N TRP A 257 8.76 -0.12 15.47
CA TRP A 257 7.44 0.33 15.88
C TRP A 257 6.89 1.27 14.82
N ARG A 258 5.85 0.84 14.10
CA ARG A 258 5.16 1.68 13.12
C ARG A 258 3.76 2.01 13.61
N GLU A 259 3.57 3.28 13.97
CA GLU A 259 2.35 3.75 14.64
C GLU A 259 1.12 3.72 13.72
N ARG A 260 1.28 4.12 12.45
CA ARG A 260 0.13 4.40 11.56
C ARG A 260 0.26 3.76 10.17
N GLY A 261 -0.90 3.64 9.53
CA GLY A 261 -1.07 3.17 8.15
C GLY A 261 -1.51 1.72 8.04
N GLU A 262 -1.74 1.28 6.81
CA GLU A 262 -2.17 -0.10 6.49
C GLU A 262 -1.17 -1.15 6.96
N TYR A 263 0.09 -0.75 7.13
CA TYR A 263 1.19 -1.58 7.61
C TYR A 263 1.63 -1.23 9.05
N ALA A 264 0.76 -0.60 9.86
CA ALA A 264 1.03 -0.41 11.29
C ALA A 264 1.42 -1.76 11.91
N ARG A 265 2.60 -1.82 12.53
CA ARG A 265 3.23 -3.08 12.89
C ARG A 265 4.30 -2.96 13.96
N VAL A 266 4.56 -4.10 14.57
CA VAL A 266 5.66 -4.32 15.51
C VAL A 266 6.55 -5.43 14.95
N GLU A 267 7.84 -5.16 14.81
CA GLU A 267 8.85 -6.18 14.45
C GLU A 267 9.87 -6.30 15.58
N VAL A 268 10.12 -7.51 16.05
CA VAL A 268 11.20 -7.82 17.00
C VAL A 268 12.13 -8.82 16.33
N ARG A 269 13.42 -8.50 16.28
CA ARG A 269 14.46 -9.37 15.74
C ARG A 269 15.59 -9.52 16.75
N THR A 270 15.93 -10.77 17.00
CA THR A 270 17.09 -11.23 17.77
C THR A 270 17.93 -12.13 16.87
N ALA A 271 19.10 -12.57 17.35
CA ALA A 271 19.94 -13.52 16.63
C ALA A 271 19.22 -14.86 16.34
N ALA A 272 18.36 -15.30 17.26
CA ALA A 272 17.67 -16.59 17.18
C ALA A 272 16.27 -16.53 16.56
N ALA A 273 15.63 -15.35 16.56
CA ALA A 273 14.23 -15.24 16.19
C ALA A 273 13.89 -13.91 15.50
N HIS A 274 12.91 -13.97 14.60
CA HIS A 274 12.31 -12.79 13.98
C HIS A 274 10.79 -12.92 14.03
N ARG A 275 10.15 -11.89 14.56
CA ARG A 275 8.69 -11.79 14.70
C ARG A 275 8.18 -10.48 14.15
N THR A 276 7.04 -10.56 13.48
CA THR A 276 6.33 -9.41 12.92
C THR A 276 4.84 -9.57 13.18
N LEU A 277 4.24 -8.58 13.83
CA LEU A 277 2.81 -8.48 14.07
C LEU A 277 2.25 -7.31 13.25
N LEU A 278 1.39 -7.62 12.27
CA LEU A 278 0.73 -6.63 11.43
C LEU A 278 -0.63 -6.28 12.03
N VAL A 279 -0.75 -5.07 12.55
CA VAL A 279 -1.94 -4.56 13.26
C VAL A 279 -2.87 -3.81 12.29
N GLY A 280 -2.28 -3.09 11.33
CA GLY A 280 -3.03 -2.28 10.37
C GLY A 280 -3.98 -3.07 9.45
N LEU A 281 -3.71 -4.35 9.20
CA LEU A 281 -4.45 -5.18 8.24
C LEU A 281 -5.87 -5.59 8.70
N ILE A 282 -6.18 -5.53 10.00
CA ILE A 282 -7.45 -6.07 10.51
C ILE A 282 -8.50 -4.98 10.71
N ARG A 283 -8.09 -3.77 11.14
CA ARG A 283 -9.05 -2.71 11.49
C ARG A 283 -8.42 -1.31 11.63
N HIS A 284 -7.51 -0.91 10.74
CA HIS A 284 -6.81 0.39 10.79
C HIS A 284 -6.51 0.98 12.18
N PRO A 285 -6.10 0.21 13.21
CA PRO A 285 -5.86 0.82 14.50
C PRO A 285 -4.46 1.44 14.46
N ALA A 286 -4.36 2.73 14.76
CA ALA A 286 -3.06 3.33 14.99
C ALA A 286 -2.50 2.73 16.29
N LEU A 287 -1.30 2.15 16.22
CA LEU A 287 -0.56 1.80 17.43
C LEU A 287 -0.25 3.09 18.19
N PRO A 288 -0.47 3.13 19.52
CA PRO A 288 -0.10 4.27 20.33
C PRO A 288 1.41 4.48 20.30
N PRO A 289 1.90 5.72 20.47
CA PRO A 289 3.31 5.98 20.61
C PRO A 289 3.86 5.23 21.83
N LEU A 290 5.13 4.82 21.77
CA LEU A 290 5.80 4.21 22.92
C LEU A 290 5.90 5.23 24.07
N SER A 291 5.75 4.76 25.30
CA SER A 291 5.94 5.61 26.48
C SER A 291 7.40 6.06 26.59
N ARG A 292 7.66 7.28 27.09
CA ARG A 292 9.04 7.77 27.31
C ARG A 292 9.87 6.78 28.12
N ARG A 293 9.29 6.24 29.19
CA ARG A 293 9.92 5.20 30.02
C ARG A 293 10.36 3.98 29.20
N THR A 294 9.52 3.50 28.29
CA THR A 294 9.88 2.37 27.41
C THR A 294 11.04 2.73 26.49
N VAL A 295 11.05 3.94 25.94
CA VAL A 295 12.15 4.44 25.12
C VAL A 295 13.45 4.49 25.93
N ASP A 296 13.41 5.08 27.14
CA ASP A 296 14.57 5.19 28.02
C ASP A 296 15.15 3.81 28.38
N LEU A 297 14.29 2.80 28.61
CA LEU A 297 14.72 1.43 28.90
C LEU A 297 15.38 0.74 27.69
N LEU A 298 14.88 0.99 26.48
CA LEU A 298 15.48 0.46 25.25
C LEU A 298 16.84 1.10 25.00
N GLU A 299 16.94 2.42 25.19
CA GLU A 299 18.20 3.17 25.05
C GLU A 299 19.23 2.75 26.11
N ALA A 300 18.81 2.56 27.36
CA ALA A 300 19.66 2.03 28.43
C ALA A 300 20.18 0.61 28.13
N ALA A 301 19.45 -0.19 27.34
CA ALA A 301 19.88 -1.51 26.88
C ALA A 301 20.78 -1.46 25.62
N GLY A 302 21.17 -0.26 25.17
CA GLY A 302 22.06 -0.02 24.04
C GLY A 302 21.35 0.00 22.68
N LEU A 303 20.03 0.17 22.62
CA LEU A 303 19.30 0.34 21.37
C LEU A 303 19.18 1.82 21.01
N THR A 304 19.63 2.21 19.82
CA THR A 304 19.53 3.59 19.33
C THR A 304 18.26 3.79 18.50
N ALA A 305 17.52 4.85 18.79
CA ALA A 305 16.31 5.21 18.05
C ALA A 305 16.65 5.89 16.71
N GLN A 306 16.25 5.26 15.61
CA GLN A 306 16.27 5.82 14.27
C GLN A 306 14.83 6.08 13.82
N VAL A 307 14.43 7.35 13.89
CA VAL A 307 13.11 7.78 13.43
C VAL A 307 13.14 7.97 11.92
N SER A 308 12.20 7.35 11.21
CA SER A 308 12.06 7.54 9.76
C SER A 308 11.74 8.99 9.41
N ARG A 309 12.06 9.41 8.18
CA ARG A 309 11.80 10.80 7.71
C ARG A 309 10.33 11.22 7.80
N ASP A 310 9.40 10.27 7.70
CA ASP A 310 7.95 10.51 7.82
C ASP A 310 7.46 10.45 9.28
N ARG A 311 8.35 10.19 10.26
CA ARG A 311 8.07 9.99 11.69
C ARG A 311 6.96 8.97 12.00
N ALA A 312 6.61 8.13 11.03
CA ALA A 312 5.57 7.11 11.19
C ALA A 312 6.16 5.80 11.71
N MET A 313 7.49 5.65 11.66
CA MET A 313 8.21 4.45 12.07
C MET A 313 9.45 4.80 12.89
N THR A 314 9.56 4.18 14.06
CA THR A 314 10.75 4.23 14.89
C THR A 314 11.43 2.88 14.84
N THR A 315 12.70 2.86 14.41
CA THR A 315 13.55 1.66 14.42
C THR A 315 14.57 1.79 15.53
N TYR A 316 14.48 0.94 16.54
CA TYR A 316 15.48 0.77 17.57
C TYR A 316 16.47 -0.28 17.12
N ARG A 317 17.75 0.07 17.04
CA ARG A 317 18.80 -0.83 16.56
C ARG A 317 20.02 -0.75 17.47
N ARG A 318 20.63 -1.91 17.71
CA ARG A 318 21.92 -1.99 18.37
C ARG A 318 23.06 -1.64 17.41
#